data_AF-A0A7Z7K6L4-F1
#
_entry.id   AF-A0A7Z7K6L4-F1
#
_cell.length_a   1.000
_cell.length_b   1.000
_cell.length_c   1.000
_cell.angle_alpha   90.00
_cell.angle_beta   90.00
_cell.angle_gamma   90.00
#
_symmetry.space_group_name_H-M   'P 1'
#
loop_
_entity.id
_entity.type
_entity.pdbx_description
1 polymer ?
#
loop_
_entity_poly.entity_id
_entity_poly.type
_entity_poly.pdbx_seq_one_letter_code
_entity_poly.pdbx_strand_id
1 'polypeptide(L)'
;MIKILGEIVDNQLPVVETNRLLLRQRKLEDAKEIFEFVKLDEVSYPAGFSAVKSLEEEITYIQEIYPTKTIISKVRRLRAN
;
A
#
# COMPACT_ATOMS: atom_id res chain seq x y z
N MET A 1 1.89 -2.27 -23.60
CA MET A 1 2.58 -3.51 -23.24
C MET A 1 2.72 -3.55 -21.73
N ILE A 2 2.55 -4.72 -21.09
CA ILE A 2 2.77 -4.90 -19.66
C ILE A 2 4.12 -5.62 -19.48
N LYS A 3 4.97 -5.12 -18.59
CA LYS A 3 6.22 -5.75 -18.20
C LYS A 3 6.19 -6.03 -16.71
N ILE A 4 6.53 -7.26 -16.32
CA ILE A 4 6.65 -7.67 -14.92
C ILE A 4 8.15 -7.72 -14.61
N LEU A 5 8.57 -6.98 -13.59
CA LEU A 5 9.96 -6.81 -13.20
C LEU A 5 10.17 -7.43 -11.81
N GLY A 6 10.80 -8.60 -11.79
CA GLY A 6 11.08 -9.38 -10.58
C GLY A 6 10.06 -10.49 -10.31
N GLU A 7 10.21 -11.11 -9.14
CA GLU A 7 9.39 -12.26 -8.69
C GLU A 7 8.56 -11.88 -7.46
N ILE A 8 7.57 -12.72 -7.13
CA ILE A 8 6.82 -12.60 -5.87
C ILE A 8 7.73 -13.09 -4.74
N VAL A 9 8.08 -12.20 -3.81
CA VAL A 9 8.90 -12.51 -2.63
C VAL A 9 8.15 -12.05 -1.39
N ASP A 10 8.09 -12.87 -0.34
CA ASP A 10 7.45 -12.52 0.94
C ASP A 10 5.99 -12.03 0.82
N ASN A 11 5.19 -12.64 -0.08
CA ASN A 11 3.83 -12.21 -0.41
C ASN A 11 3.74 -10.77 -0.98
N GLN A 12 4.85 -10.20 -1.45
CA GLN A 12 4.86 -8.92 -2.15
C GLN A 12 4.83 -9.13 -3.66
N LEU A 13 3.98 -8.36 -4.33
CA LEU A 13 3.91 -8.36 -5.80
C LEU A 13 5.17 -7.72 -6.40
N PRO A 14 5.66 -8.23 -7.55
CA PRO A 14 6.75 -7.62 -8.29
C PRO A 14 6.34 -6.25 -8.84
N VAL A 15 7.33 -5.50 -9.31
CA VAL A 15 7.06 -4.23 -9.99
C VAL A 15 6.42 -4.50 -11.34
N VAL A 16 5.36 -3.77 -11.68
CA VAL A 16 4.67 -3.90 -12.96
C VAL A 16 4.72 -2.58 -13.71
N GLU A 17 5.35 -2.58 -14.86
CA GLU A 17 5.48 -1.43 -15.74
C GLU A 17 4.50 -1.54 -16.91
N THR A 18 3.84 -0.43 -17.23
CA THR A 18 3.02 -0.26 -18.42
C THR A 18 3.56 0.91 -19.24
N ASN A 19 2.97 1.18 -20.41
CA ASN A 19 3.37 2.33 -21.22
C ASN A 19 3.21 3.70 -20.52
N ARG A 20 2.43 3.77 -19.43
CA ARG A 20 2.07 5.06 -18.76
C ARG A 20 2.33 5.09 -17.26
N LEU A 21 2.40 3.93 -16.62
CA LEU A 21 2.40 3.79 -15.16
C LEU A 21 3.38 2.71 -14.71
N LEU A 22 3.96 2.93 -13.54
CA LEU A 22 4.81 1.97 -12.81
C LEU A 22 4.12 1.64 -11.49
N LEU A 23 3.66 0.40 -11.34
CA LEU A 23 3.10 -0.12 -10.09
C LEU A 23 4.23 -0.75 -9.27
N ARG A 24 4.48 -0.21 -8.07
CA ARG A 24 5.51 -0.68 -7.13
C ARG A 24 4.99 -0.69 -5.70
N GLN A 25 5.74 -1.33 -4.80
CA GLN A 25 5.48 -1.20 -3.37
C GLN A 25 5.58 0.27 -2.93
N ARG A 26 4.70 0.64 -1.99
CA ARG A 26 4.71 1.97 -1.37
C ARG A 26 5.98 2.18 -0.58
N LYS A 27 6.49 3.40 -0.61
CA LYS A 27 7.66 3.84 0.13
C LYS A 27 7.29 5.04 0.99
N LEU A 28 8.14 5.35 1.95
CA LEU A 28 7.99 6.53 2.80
C LEU A 28 7.99 7.84 1.99
N GLU A 29 8.73 7.89 0.89
CA GLU A 29 8.75 9.04 -0.03
C GLU A 29 7.38 9.34 -0.66
N ASP A 30 6.46 8.37 -0.71
CA ASP A 30 5.11 8.54 -1.28
C ASP A 30 4.10 9.11 -0.27
N ALA A 31 4.47 9.23 1.01
CA ALA A 31 3.52 9.50 2.09
C ALA A 31 2.77 10.83 1.89
N LYS A 32 3.47 11.85 1.39
CA LYS A 32 2.90 13.18 1.17
C LYS A 32 1.86 13.15 0.06
N GLU A 33 2.20 12.58 -1.08
CA GLU A 33 1.31 12.47 -2.23
C GLU A 33 0.11 11.57 -1.93
N ILE A 34 0.31 10.48 -1.17
CA ILE A 34 -0.79 9.64 -0.71
C ILE A 34 -1.70 10.43 0.24
N PHE A 35 -1.14 11.12 1.24
CA PHE A 35 -1.90 11.94 2.18
C PHE A 35 -2.80 12.97 1.47
N GLU A 36 -2.26 13.69 0.48
CA GLU A 36 -3.04 14.66 -0.30
C GLU A 36 -4.27 14.04 -0.98
N PHE A 37 -4.19 12.76 -1.33
CA PHE A 37 -5.30 12.00 -1.91
C PHE A 37 -6.28 11.46 -0.85
N VAL A 38 -5.77 10.86 0.24
CA VAL A 38 -6.60 10.18 1.25
C VAL A 38 -7.15 11.11 2.34
N LYS A 39 -6.74 12.38 2.38
CA LYS A 39 -7.36 13.40 3.24
C LYS A 39 -8.71 13.91 2.70
N LEU A 40 -9.04 13.57 1.45
CA LEU A 40 -10.28 14.00 0.81
C LEU A 40 -11.42 13.05 1.17
N ASP A 41 -12.49 13.57 1.78
CA ASP A 41 -13.66 12.76 2.15
C ASP A 41 -14.30 12.07 0.94
N GLU A 42 -14.31 12.75 -0.21
CA GLU A 42 -14.81 12.20 -1.49
C GLU A 42 -14.02 10.98 -1.98
N VAL A 43 -12.79 10.81 -1.52
CA VAL A 43 -11.95 9.65 -1.82
C VAL A 43 -12.09 8.60 -0.72
N SER A 44 -11.96 8.99 0.54
CA SER A 44 -11.83 8.06 1.66
C SER A 44 -13.16 7.41 2.05
N TYR A 45 -14.25 8.19 2.09
CA TYR A 45 -15.55 7.67 2.49
C TYR A 45 -16.07 6.57 1.54
N PRO A 46 -16.03 6.74 0.19
CA PRO A 46 -16.38 5.66 -0.72
C PRO A 46 -15.45 4.45 -0.64
N ALA A 47 -14.19 4.64 -0.23
CA ALA A 47 -13.22 3.57 -0.02
C ALA A 47 -13.40 2.83 1.32
N GLY A 48 -14.37 3.23 2.15
CA GLY A 48 -14.75 2.55 3.38
C GLY A 48 -13.89 2.90 4.61
N PHE A 49 -13.22 4.04 4.60
CA PHE A 49 -12.48 4.55 5.76
C PHE A 49 -12.64 6.07 5.93
N SER A 50 -12.45 6.58 7.14
CA SER A 50 -12.47 8.03 7.39
C SER A 50 -11.26 8.71 6.76
N ALA A 51 -11.42 9.94 6.26
CA ALA A 51 -10.30 10.71 5.75
C ALA A 51 -9.16 10.84 6.77
N VAL A 52 -7.93 10.72 6.28
CA VAL A 52 -6.71 10.81 7.11
C VAL A 52 -6.52 12.26 7.56
N LYS A 53 -6.21 12.47 8.84
CA LYS A 53 -6.29 13.81 9.44
C LYS A 53 -4.97 14.57 9.39
N SER A 54 -3.84 13.86 9.31
CA SER A 54 -2.53 14.50 9.21
C SER A 54 -1.52 13.66 8.42
N LEU A 55 -0.44 14.30 7.98
CA LEU A 55 0.65 13.63 7.29
C LEU A 55 1.37 12.63 8.21
N GLU A 56 1.46 12.93 9.50
CA GLU A 56 2.06 12.05 10.51
C GLU A 56 1.28 10.74 10.62
N GLU A 57 -0.05 10.78 10.58
CA GLU A 57 -0.89 9.56 10.57
C GLU A 57 -0.57 8.68 9.34
N GLU A 58 -0.41 9.28 8.15
CA GLU A 58 -0.07 8.55 6.92
C GLU A 58 1.36 7.99 6.97
N ILE A 59 2.32 8.76 7.51
CA ILE A 59 3.70 8.29 7.72
C ILE A 59 3.71 7.08 8.65
N THR A 60 3.01 7.16 9.79
CA THR A 60 2.87 6.03 10.72
C THR A 60 2.21 4.83 10.03
N TYR A 61 1.17 5.05 9.22
CA TYR A 61 0.54 3.97 8.47
C TYR A 61 1.53 3.28 7.52
N ILE A 62 2.31 4.03 6.73
CA ILE A 62 3.26 3.46 5.77
C ILE A 62 4.43 2.74 6.47
N GLN A 63 4.93 3.26 7.59
CA GLN A 63 6.09 2.70 8.28
C GLN A 63 5.74 1.49 9.17
N GLU A 64 4.62 1.55 9.87
CA GLU A 64 4.33 0.59 10.95
C GLU A 64 3.18 -0.36 10.58
N ILE A 65 2.14 0.13 9.89
CA ILE A 65 0.89 -0.61 9.67
C ILE A 65 0.89 -1.33 8.31
N TYR A 66 1.31 -0.66 7.23
CA TYR A 66 1.33 -1.22 5.88
C TYR A 66 2.22 -2.47 5.77
N PRO A 67 3.44 -2.51 6.35
CA PRO A 67 4.27 -3.71 6.33
C PRO A 67 3.65 -4.86 7.15
N THR A 68 2.98 -4.55 8.25
CA THR A 68 2.41 -5.56 9.18
C THR A 68 1.08 -6.13 8.70
N LYS A 69 0.25 -5.36 7.97
CA LYS A 69 -0.97 -5.88 7.31
C LYS A 69 -0.64 -6.89 6.21
N THR A 70 0.57 -6.85 5.65
CA THR A 70 1.07 -7.91 4.76
C THR A 70 1.29 -9.23 5.54
N ILE A 71 1.62 -9.18 6.82
CA ILE A 71 1.93 -10.33 7.71
C ILE A 71 0.68 -11.03 8.25
N ILE A 72 -0.48 -10.37 8.36
CA ILE A 72 -1.73 -11.05 8.81
C ILE A 72 -2.09 -12.21 7.86
N SER A 73 -1.70 -12.13 6.58
CA SER A 73 -1.78 -13.27 5.65
C SER A 73 -0.85 -14.44 6.04
N LYS A 74 0.32 -14.15 6.62
CA LYS A 74 1.34 -15.13 7.05
C LYS A 74 0.89 -15.89 8.30
N VAL A 75 0.25 -15.22 9.27
CA VAL A 75 -0.29 -15.88 10.48
C VAL A 75 -1.51 -16.75 10.17
N ARG A 76 -2.40 -16.33 9.25
CA ARG A 76 -3.54 -17.16 8.83
C ARG A 76 -3.11 -18.41 8.04
N ARG A 77 -2.05 -18.32 7.23
CA ARG A 77 -1.54 -19.46 6.43
C ARG A 77 -0.81 -20.50 7.31
N LEU A 78 -0.14 -20.09 8.39
CA LEU A 78 0.54 -20.99 9.32
C LEU A 78 -0.40 -21.73 10.29
N ARG A 79 -1.65 -21.28 10.46
CA ARG A 79 -2.67 -21.96 11.29
C ARG A 79 -3.59 -22.89 10.48
N ALA A 80 -3.36 -23.01 9.18
CA ALA A 80 -4.18 -23.80 8.27
C ALA A 80 -3.46 -25.08 7.76
N ASN A 81 -2.29 -25.40 8.30
CA ASN A 81 -1.55 -26.65 8.06
C ASN A 81 -1.45 -27.46 9.34
#